data_AF-A0A1I7U698-F1
#
_entry.id   AF-A0A1I7U698-F1
#
_cell.length_a   1.000
_cell.length_b   1.000
_cell.length_c   1.000
_cell.angle_alpha   90.00
_cell.angle_beta   90.00
_cell.angle_gamma   90.00
#
_symmetry.space_group_name_H-M   'P 1'
#
loop_
_entity.id
_entity.type
_entity.pdbx_description
1 polymer ?
#
loop_
_entity_poly.entity_id
_entity_poly.type
_entity_poly.pdbx_seq_one_letter_code
_entity_poly.pdbx_strand_id
1 'polypeptide(L)'
;MPKTYCTDDDYCYKMKNKCLTDFVRNSDSDICPFNSTNFGQCVNEASRVDFRSAQFDYQQDCTGLKHFSSSTATFIGTLLGNLILGYISDTFGRRPVFIFSICLGVPAVILSAAIDGVLNFYIFRFIVGFAVAGTLTVGWTYSSEMITPSRRFRLRTFPNWTIGLIEPKLPWLGRRFLFISSQIIAIIAYLGILVSLWTKNKESWWYTISYIFAYAAQSLCLETCYLSLAELMPTDVRSIAGALMNILMKIGTILASTTKPIKFWYEPMLFMINVIICTGGLGVVWKYLPESKNMNIQLVGQDEITEEEEEEETPSTKTTVFSDDSQITSSSIQEESEMTSEKSE
;
A
#
# COMPACT_ATOMS: atom_id res chain seq x y z
N MET A 1 23.49 10.33 12.50
CA MET A 1 24.17 9.65 13.63
C MET A 1 25.27 10.57 14.12
N PRO A 2 25.37 10.84 15.43
CA PRO A 2 26.42 11.69 15.98
C PRO A 2 27.80 11.06 15.79
N LYS A 3 28.85 11.90 15.77
CA LYS A 3 30.24 11.45 15.58
C LYS A 3 30.79 10.73 16.83
N THR A 4 30.20 11.00 17.98
CA THR A 4 30.56 10.50 19.31
C THR A 4 29.29 10.20 20.08
N TYR A 5 29.30 9.16 20.90
CA TYR A 5 28.17 8.78 21.74
C TYR A 5 28.70 8.31 23.09
N CYS A 6 28.16 8.84 24.18
CA CYS A 6 28.48 8.37 25.53
C CYS A 6 27.25 7.68 26.13
N THR A 7 27.47 6.54 26.79
CA THR A 7 26.44 5.86 27.58
C THR A 7 26.31 6.50 28.95
N ASP A 8 25.19 6.23 29.62
CA ASP A 8 24.91 6.73 30.98
C ASP A 8 25.94 6.22 32.02
N ASP A 9 26.67 5.15 31.71
CA ASP A 9 27.77 4.60 32.50
C ASP A 9 29.13 5.31 32.30
N ASP A 10 29.16 6.55 31.81
CA ASP A 10 30.37 7.37 31.53
C ASP A 10 31.37 6.77 30.52
N TYR A 11 30.95 5.79 29.72
CA TYR A 11 31.75 5.25 28.62
C TYR A 11 31.42 5.99 27.31
N CYS A 12 32.44 6.53 26.66
CA CYS A 12 32.29 7.18 25.37
C CYS A 12 32.81 6.28 24.25
N TYR A 13 32.10 6.30 23.13
CA TYR A 13 32.39 5.55 21.92
C TYR A 13 32.61 6.52 20.76
N LYS A 14 33.58 6.20 19.91
CA LYS A 14 33.81 6.93 18.65
C LYS A 14 33.23 6.14 17.50
N MET A 15 32.50 6.80 16.62
CA MET A 15 31.98 6.18 15.41
C MET A 15 33.08 6.05 14.35
N LYS A 16 33.39 4.82 13.95
CA LYS A 16 34.27 4.51 12.82
C LYS A 16 33.54 3.58 11.85
N ASN A 17 33.40 3.97 10.59
CA ASN A 17 32.67 3.21 9.56
C ASN A 17 31.23 2.81 9.97
N LYS A 18 30.50 3.70 10.66
CA LYS A 18 29.15 3.48 11.23
C LYS A 18 29.08 2.45 12.37
N CYS A 19 30.23 2.05 12.90
CA CYS A 19 30.35 1.21 14.06
C CYS A 19 30.84 2.01 15.26
N LEU A 20 30.27 1.69 16.43
CA LEU A 20 30.77 2.17 17.70
C LEU A 20 32.00 1.33 18.04
N THR A 21 33.17 1.96 18.04
CA THR A 21 34.40 1.34 18.51
C THR A 21 34.76 1.91 19.87
N ASP A 22 35.19 1.05 20.79
CA ASP A 22 35.64 1.43 22.12
C ASP A 22 36.68 2.55 22.03
N PHE A 23 36.45 3.62 22.76
CA PHE A 23 37.42 4.70 22.89
C PHE A 23 38.19 4.52 24.19
N VAL A 24 39.51 4.31 24.09
CA VAL A 24 40.40 4.27 25.25
C VAL A 24 40.60 5.70 25.76
N ARG A 25 40.19 5.94 27.02
CA ARG A 25 40.37 7.20 27.76
C ARG A 25 41.86 7.56 27.88
N ASN A 26 42.37 8.41 26.98
CA ASN A 26 43.68 9.04 27.11
C ASN A 26 43.52 10.56 27.28
N SER A 27 44.46 11.18 27.99
CA SER A 27 44.46 12.60 28.40
C SER A 27 44.41 13.61 27.26
N ASP A 28 44.68 13.19 26.02
CA ASP A 28 44.69 14.03 24.80
C ASP A 28 43.44 13.79 23.92
N SER A 29 42.30 13.47 24.53
CA SER A 29 41.06 13.25 23.79
C SER A 29 40.31 14.55 23.51
N ASP A 30 40.14 14.91 22.24
CA ASP A 30 39.27 16.01 21.74
C ASP A 30 37.77 15.89 22.13
N ILE A 31 37.40 14.88 22.92
CA ILE A 31 36.03 14.54 23.30
C ILE A 31 35.98 14.51 24.82
N CYS A 32 35.31 15.51 25.41
CA CYS A 32 35.14 15.75 26.85
C CYS A 32 36.41 15.51 27.70
N PRO A 33 37.35 16.48 27.77
CA PRO A 33 38.55 16.36 28.61
C PRO A 33 38.18 16.23 30.10
N PHE A 34 38.77 15.24 30.78
CA PHE A 34 38.52 14.93 32.20
C PHE A 34 38.80 16.12 33.13
N ASN A 35 39.69 17.03 32.70
CA ASN A 35 40.12 18.19 33.48
C ASN A 35 39.21 19.42 33.32
N SER A 36 38.05 19.28 32.66
CA SER A 36 37.08 20.38 32.50
C SER A 36 36.08 20.41 33.65
N THR A 37 35.83 21.59 34.20
CA THR A 37 34.82 21.84 35.24
C THR A 37 33.39 21.46 34.83
N ASN A 38 33.15 21.28 33.52
CA ASN A 38 31.82 20.97 32.94
C ASN A 38 31.74 19.54 32.36
N PHE A 39 32.55 18.59 32.85
CA PHE A 39 32.59 17.21 32.35
C PHE A 39 31.19 16.54 32.30
N GLY A 40 30.41 16.65 33.37
CA GLY A 40 29.06 16.06 33.42
C GLY A 40 28.06 16.68 32.43
N GLN A 41 28.23 17.96 32.04
CA GLN A 41 27.39 18.57 31.00
C GLN A 41 27.81 18.07 29.61
N CYS A 42 29.11 17.91 29.37
CA CYS A 42 29.63 17.37 28.12
C CYS A 42 29.18 15.93 27.86
N VAL A 43 29.20 15.07 28.90
CA VAL A 43 28.71 13.68 28.81
C VAL A 43 27.20 13.65 28.51
N ASN A 44 26.41 14.48 29.20
CA ASN A 44 24.96 14.57 28.98
C ASN A 44 24.59 15.11 27.60
N GLU A 45 25.41 15.99 27.01
CA GLU A 45 25.20 16.48 25.66
C GLU A 45 25.64 15.43 24.62
N ALA A 46 26.72 14.71 24.88
CA ALA A 46 27.21 13.62 24.04
C ALA A 46 26.37 12.33 24.12
N SER A 47 25.55 12.15 25.16
CA SER A 47 24.61 11.04 25.29
C SER A 47 23.29 11.28 24.54
N ARG A 48 22.96 12.54 24.22
CA ARG A 48 21.79 12.86 23.40
C ARG A 48 22.03 12.51 21.94
N VAL A 49 21.22 11.58 21.45
CA VAL A 49 21.12 11.22 20.03
C VAL A 49 19.91 11.89 19.41
N ASP A 50 20.13 12.75 18.39
CA ASP A 50 19.04 13.38 17.62
C ASP A 50 18.09 12.36 16.96
N PHE A 51 18.59 11.16 16.67
CA PHE A 51 17.82 10.10 16.04
C PHE A 51 18.24 8.72 16.57
N ARG A 52 17.45 8.17 17.48
CA ARG A 52 17.60 6.78 17.95
C ARG A 52 16.89 5.85 16.97
N SER A 53 17.60 4.85 16.47
CA SER A 53 17.06 3.91 15.49
C SER A 53 17.47 2.50 15.86
N ALA A 54 16.66 1.51 15.48
CA ALA A 54 17.02 0.11 15.70
C ALA A 54 18.37 -0.27 15.04
N GLN A 55 18.76 0.40 13.96
CA GLN A 55 20.06 0.20 13.33
C GLN A 55 21.22 0.68 14.22
N PHE A 56 21.00 1.75 14.99
CA PHE A 56 21.96 2.31 15.94
C PHE A 56 22.05 1.42 17.20
N ASP A 57 20.91 1.08 17.81
CA ASP A 57 20.86 0.31 19.05
C ASP A 57 21.45 -1.11 18.87
N TYR A 58 21.17 -1.76 17.74
CA TYR A 58 21.67 -3.12 17.45
C TYR A 58 23.01 -3.16 16.71
N GLN A 59 23.63 -2.01 16.43
CA GLN A 59 24.91 -1.90 15.70
C GLN A 59 24.97 -2.77 14.43
N GLN A 60 23.91 -2.75 13.63
CA GLN A 60 23.72 -3.68 12.52
C GLN A 60 24.91 -3.69 11.53
N ASP A 61 25.47 -2.51 11.24
CA ASP A 61 26.58 -2.31 10.29
C ASP A 61 27.89 -3.01 10.72
N CYS A 62 27.99 -3.42 11.99
CA CYS A 62 29.16 -4.07 12.58
C CYS A 62 29.08 -5.59 12.56
N THR A 63 27.89 -6.12 12.30
CA THR A 63 27.66 -7.55 12.11
C THR A 63 27.79 -7.93 10.63
N GLY A 64 27.84 -9.23 10.32
CA GLY A 64 27.84 -9.72 8.93
C GLY A 64 26.61 -9.32 8.09
N LEU A 65 25.60 -8.69 8.70
CA LEU A 65 24.33 -8.26 8.08
C LEU A 65 24.38 -6.83 7.49
N LYS A 66 25.57 -6.27 7.26
CA LYS A 66 25.75 -4.91 6.72
C LYS A 66 24.98 -4.60 5.43
N HIS A 67 24.81 -5.59 4.56
CA HIS A 67 24.09 -5.43 3.28
C HIS A 67 22.58 -5.72 3.37
N PHE A 68 22.14 -6.38 4.45
CA PHE A 68 20.74 -6.76 4.66
C PHE A 68 20.05 -5.72 5.53
N SER A 69 19.18 -4.88 4.98
CA SER A 69 18.41 -3.91 5.79
C SER A 69 17.27 -4.61 6.53
N SER A 70 16.84 -4.10 7.70
CA SER A 70 15.65 -4.61 8.39
C SER A 70 14.40 -4.63 7.48
N SER A 71 14.27 -3.64 6.59
CA SER A 71 13.16 -3.56 5.63
C SER A 71 13.14 -4.71 4.63
N THR A 72 14.29 -5.28 4.24
CA THR A 72 14.31 -6.39 3.28
C THR A 72 13.74 -7.66 3.90
N ALA A 73 13.98 -7.91 5.19
CA ALA A 73 13.37 -9.03 5.90
C ALA A 73 11.83 -8.91 5.94
N THR A 74 11.32 -7.71 6.20
CA THR A 74 9.88 -7.43 6.15
C THR A 74 9.31 -7.63 4.75
N PHE A 75 9.99 -7.16 3.69
CA PHE A 75 9.51 -7.34 2.32
C PHE A 75 9.50 -8.81 1.87
N ILE A 76 10.50 -9.61 2.26
CA ILE A 76 10.52 -11.06 2.00
C ILE A 76 9.35 -11.73 2.73
N GLY A 77 9.12 -11.37 4.00
CA GLY A 77 7.98 -11.85 4.77
C GLY A 77 6.65 -11.51 4.08
N THR A 78 6.50 -10.27 3.59
CA THR A 78 5.29 -9.86 2.88
C THR A 78 5.11 -10.56 1.54
N LEU A 79 6.19 -10.84 0.81
CA LEU A 79 6.13 -11.59 -0.46
C LEU A 79 5.62 -13.02 -0.23
N LEU A 80 6.17 -13.73 0.75
CA LEU A 80 5.73 -15.08 1.11
C LEU A 80 4.31 -15.08 1.69
N GLY A 81 3.97 -14.07 2.51
CA GLY A 81 2.63 -13.91 3.07
C GLY A 81 1.57 -13.69 1.99
N ASN A 82 1.85 -12.88 0.96
CA ASN A 82 0.91 -12.65 -0.14
C ASN A 82 0.60 -13.93 -0.91
N LEU A 83 1.60 -14.81 -1.09
CA LEU A 83 1.42 -16.08 -1.79
C LEU A 83 0.65 -17.10 -0.93
N ILE A 84 1.08 -17.29 0.32
CA ILE A 84 0.56 -18.34 1.20
C ILE A 84 -0.81 -17.94 1.76
N LEU A 85 -0.92 -16.77 2.40
CA LEU A 85 -2.18 -16.34 3.01
C LEU A 85 -3.23 -15.96 1.97
N GLY A 86 -2.82 -15.52 0.78
CA GLY A 86 -3.73 -15.32 -0.35
C GLY A 86 -4.44 -16.62 -0.71
N TYR A 87 -3.68 -17.69 -0.98
CA TYR A 87 -4.23 -19.01 -1.30
C TYR A 87 -5.09 -19.58 -0.17
N ILE A 88 -4.60 -19.57 1.08
CA ILE A 88 -5.34 -20.09 2.24
C ILE A 88 -6.65 -19.33 2.46
N SER A 89 -6.68 -18.02 2.17
CA SER A 89 -7.90 -17.20 2.35
C SER A 89 -9.04 -17.60 1.43
N ASP A 90 -8.72 -18.14 0.26
CA ASP A 90 -9.72 -18.60 -0.69
C ASP A 90 -10.19 -20.02 -0.37
N THR A 91 -9.37 -20.86 0.27
CA THR A 91 -9.75 -22.25 0.63
C THR A 91 -10.44 -22.36 1.99
N PHE A 92 -9.95 -21.67 3.02
CA PHE A 92 -10.47 -21.74 4.40
C PHE A 92 -11.45 -20.60 4.72
N GLY A 93 -11.62 -19.65 3.80
CA GLY A 93 -12.42 -18.45 3.97
C GLY A 93 -11.62 -17.26 4.52
N ARG A 94 -12.06 -16.05 4.18
CA ARG A 94 -11.29 -14.81 4.37
C ARG A 94 -11.27 -14.31 5.82
N ARG A 95 -12.39 -14.41 6.54
CA ARG A 95 -12.50 -13.96 7.93
C ARG A 95 -11.52 -14.64 8.90
N PRO A 96 -11.40 -15.99 8.96
CA PRO A 96 -10.46 -16.63 9.89
C PRO A 96 -9.00 -16.31 9.56
N VAL A 97 -8.64 -16.23 8.27
CA VAL A 97 -7.28 -15.89 7.83
C VAL A 97 -6.92 -14.45 8.18
N PHE A 98 -7.87 -13.51 8.06
CA PHE A 98 -7.67 -12.13 8.48
C PHE A 98 -7.42 -12.02 9.99
N ILE A 99 -8.23 -12.69 10.81
CA ILE A 99 -8.07 -12.70 12.27
C ILE A 99 -6.73 -13.35 12.65
N PHE A 100 -6.38 -14.47 12.03
CA PHE A 100 -5.08 -15.14 12.24
C PHE A 100 -3.91 -14.19 11.95
N SER A 101 -3.97 -13.43 10.86
CA SER A 101 -2.92 -12.48 10.47
C SER A 101 -2.73 -11.38 11.53
N ILE A 102 -3.83 -10.85 12.08
CA ILE A 102 -3.77 -9.85 13.17
C ILE A 102 -3.21 -10.47 14.45
N CYS A 103 -3.71 -11.65 14.84
CA CYS A 103 -3.25 -12.36 16.03
C CYS A 103 -1.77 -12.76 15.95
N LEU A 104 -1.23 -12.97 14.75
CA LEU A 104 0.20 -13.20 14.54
C LEU A 104 1.01 -11.90 14.56
N GLY A 105 0.51 -10.85 13.90
CA GLY A 105 1.23 -9.59 13.70
C GLY A 105 1.37 -8.75 14.96
N VAL A 106 0.29 -8.56 15.73
CA VAL A 106 0.31 -7.68 16.91
C VAL A 106 1.29 -8.17 17.98
N PRO A 107 1.27 -9.45 18.40
CA PRO A 107 2.26 -9.96 19.34
C PRO A 107 3.68 -9.89 18.77
N ALA A 108 3.88 -10.21 17.49
CA ALA A 108 5.22 -10.17 16.88
C ALA A 108 5.86 -8.78 16.95
N VAL A 109 5.07 -7.71 16.79
CA VAL A 109 5.57 -6.33 16.98
C VAL A 109 5.97 -6.09 18.43
N ILE A 110 5.15 -6.50 19.40
CA ILE A 110 5.42 -6.31 20.83
C ILE A 110 6.66 -7.09 21.26
N LEU A 111 6.75 -8.38 20.88
CA LEU A 111 7.92 -9.22 21.17
C LEU A 111 9.19 -8.67 20.52
N SER A 112 9.09 -8.05 19.34
CA SER A 112 10.25 -7.43 18.68
C SER A 112 10.87 -6.27 19.47
N ALA A 113 10.08 -5.63 20.33
CA ALA A 113 10.55 -4.54 21.20
C ALA A 113 11.07 -5.04 22.55
N ALA A 114 10.64 -6.23 22.99
CA ALA A 114 11.00 -6.80 24.29
C ALA A 114 12.28 -7.66 24.25
N ILE A 115 12.63 -8.21 23.08
CA ILE A 115 13.74 -9.15 22.93
C ILE A 115 14.94 -8.43 22.32
N ASP A 116 16.03 -8.39 23.09
CA ASP A 116 17.31 -7.89 22.64
C ASP A 116 18.04 -8.92 21.79
N GLY A 117 18.46 -8.50 20.60
CA GLY A 117 19.25 -9.31 19.69
C GLY A 117 18.94 -9.02 18.24
N VAL A 118 19.99 -8.78 17.45
CA VAL A 118 19.87 -8.42 16.03
C VAL A 118 19.10 -9.49 15.26
N LEU A 119 19.43 -10.77 15.48
CA LEU A 119 18.81 -11.89 14.74
C LEU A 119 17.33 -12.08 15.12
N ASN A 120 16.98 -11.98 16.41
CA ASN A 120 15.59 -12.07 16.88
C ASN A 120 14.74 -10.94 16.30
N PHE A 121 15.27 -9.71 16.29
CA PHE A 121 14.61 -8.57 15.66
C PHE A 121 14.30 -8.81 14.17
N TYR A 122 15.23 -9.44 13.43
CA TYR A 122 15.02 -9.79 12.02
C TYR A 122 13.92 -10.85 11.83
N ILE A 123 13.90 -11.88 12.69
CA ILE A 123 12.86 -12.92 12.66
C ILE A 123 11.48 -12.31 12.92
N PHE A 124 11.34 -11.49 13.95
CA PHE A 124 10.05 -10.83 14.21
C PHE A 124 9.65 -9.89 13.08
N ARG A 125 10.60 -9.17 12.47
CA ARG A 125 10.30 -8.31 11.31
C ARG A 125 9.84 -9.07 10.07
N PHE A 126 10.34 -10.29 9.90
CA PHE A 126 9.84 -11.21 8.89
C PHE A 126 8.40 -11.66 9.19
N ILE A 127 8.12 -12.08 10.43
CA ILE A 127 6.77 -12.50 10.86
C ILE A 127 5.77 -11.35 10.74
N VAL A 128 6.14 -10.14 11.15
CA VAL A 128 5.33 -8.94 10.97
C VAL A 128 5.09 -8.69 9.47
N GLY A 129 6.12 -8.81 8.63
CA GLY A 129 5.96 -8.70 7.19
C GLY A 129 4.94 -9.70 6.61
N PHE A 130 4.99 -10.95 7.08
CA PHE A 130 4.04 -12.01 6.71
C PHE A 130 2.61 -11.70 7.15
N ALA A 131 2.42 -11.24 8.40
CA ALA A 131 1.13 -10.83 8.93
C ALA A 131 0.52 -9.63 8.18
N VAL A 132 1.33 -8.61 7.90
CA VAL A 132 0.94 -7.41 7.13
C VAL A 132 0.43 -7.80 5.74
N ALA A 133 1.00 -8.83 5.12
CA ALA A 133 0.54 -9.34 3.83
C ALA A 133 -0.93 -9.78 3.91
N GLY A 134 -1.26 -10.65 4.86
CA GLY A 134 -2.62 -11.15 5.05
C GLY A 134 -3.62 -10.06 5.40
N THR A 135 -3.21 -9.07 6.21
CA THR A 135 -4.07 -7.92 6.52
C THR A 135 -4.36 -7.08 5.27
N LEU A 136 -3.36 -6.82 4.41
CA LEU A 136 -3.53 -6.00 3.21
C LEU A 136 -4.26 -6.72 2.08
N THR A 137 -3.98 -8.00 1.84
CA THR A 137 -4.63 -8.76 0.75
C THR A 137 -6.02 -9.23 1.17
N VAL A 138 -6.12 -9.98 2.26
CA VAL A 138 -7.36 -10.63 2.70
C VAL A 138 -8.28 -9.64 3.39
N GLY A 139 -7.74 -8.72 4.19
CA GLY A 139 -8.55 -7.72 4.89
C GLY A 139 -9.24 -6.74 3.94
N TRP A 140 -8.54 -6.31 2.89
CA TRP A 140 -9.14 -5.45 1.87
C TRP A 140 -10.21 -6.18 1.06
N THR A 141 -9.92 -7.39 0.57
CA THR A 141 -10.88 -8.16 -0.22
C THR A 141 -12.14 -8.45 0.57
N TYR A 142 -12.00 -8.89 1.83
CA TYR A 142 -13.11 -9.08 2.76
C TYR A 142 -13.94 -7.81 2.95
N SER A 143 -13.29 -6.67 3.23
CA SER A 143 -13.97 -5.39 3.40
C SER A 143 -14.71 -4.95 2.12
N SER A 144 -14.12 -5.21 0.96
CA SER A 144 -14.73 -4.86 -0.33
C SER A 144 -15.97 -5.72 -0.62
N GLU A 145 -15.99 -6.98 -0.22
CA GLU A 145 -17.14 -7.87 -0.42
C GLU A 145 -18.33 -7.50 0.45
N MET A 146 -18.09 -7.02 1.68
CA MET A 146 -19.13 -6.58 2.59
C MET A 146 -19.82 -5.26 2.18
N ILE A 147 -19.25 -4.51 1.24
CA ILE A 147 -19.68 -3.15 0.92
C ILE A 147 -20.26 -3.09 -0.48
N THR A 148 -21.38 -2.38 -0.63
CA THR A 148 -22.02 -2.08 -1.92
C THR A 148 -21.06 -1.36 -2.87
N PRO A 149 -21.01 -1.72 -4.16
CA PRO A 149 -20.04 -1.18 -5.14
C PRO A 149 -19.88 0.35 -5.12
N SER A 150 -20.98 1.09 -4.98
CA SER A 150 -20.99 2.56 -4.92
C SER A 150 -20.28 3.17 -3.71
N ARG A 151 -20.10 2.41 -2.62
CA ARG A 151 -19.43 2.85 -1.38
C ARG A 151 -18.02 2.28 -1.23
N ARG A 152 -17.66 1.24 -2.00
CA ARG A 152 -16.32 0.61 -1.97
C ARG A 152 -15.22 1.64 -2.21
N PHE A 153 -15.44 2.53 -3.17
CA PHE A 153 -14.49 3.59 -3.48
C PHE A 153 -14.26 4.52 -2.30
N ARG A 154 -15.35 4.98 -1.66
CA ARG A 154 -15.31 5.92 -0.54
C ARG A 154 -14.60 5.33 0.68
N LEU A 155 -14.76 4.03 0.94
CA LEU A 155 -14.02 3.36 2.00
C LEU A 155 -12.52 3.32 1.68
N ARG A 156 -12.14 2.93 0.45
CA ARG A 156 -10.72 2.88 0.05
C ARG A 156 -10.06 4.24 0.13
N THR A 157 -10.73 5.27 -0.35
CA THR A 157 -10.20 6.64 -0.38
C THR A 157 -10.43 7.38 0.94
N PHE A 158 -10.94 6.75 1.98
CA PHE A 158 -11.02 7.38 3.31
C PHE A 158 -9.65 7.86 3.83
N PRO A 159 -8.56 7.08 3.73
CA PRO A 159 -7.22 7.56 4.08
C PRO A 159 -6.72 8.67 3.14
N ASN A 160 -7.24 8.73 1.92
CA ASN A 160 -6.90 9.73 0.91
C ASN A 160 -8.11 10.62 0.59
N TRP A 161 -8.57 11.33 1.63
CA TRP A 161 -9.84 12.05 1.69
C TRP A 161 -10.09 12.99 0.50
N THR A 162 -9.02 13.55 -0.08
CA THR A 162 -9.11 14.48 -1.22
C THR A 162 -9.83 13.86 -2.43
N ILE A 163 -9.55 12.60 -2.75
CA ILE A 163 -10.06 11.96 -3.96
C ILE A 163 -11.45 11.34 -3.72
N GLY A 164 -11.70 10.81 -2.53
CA GLY A 164 -12.99 10.21 -2.16
C GLY A 164 -14.17 11.18 -2.21
N LEU A 165 -13.91 12.49 -2.11
CA LEU A 165 -14.92 13.54 -2.24
C LEU A 165 -15.12 14.07 -3.67
N ILE A 166 -14.12 13.93 -4.54
CA ILE A 166 -14.13 14.52 -5.90
C ILE A 166 -14.85 13.60 -6.89
N GLU A 167 -14.64 12.28 -6.79
CA GLU A 167 -15.23 11.33 -7.74
C GLU A 167 -16.76 11.33 -7.80
N PRO A 168 -17.50 11.35 -6.66
CA PRO A 168 -18.97 11.36 -6.71
C PRO A 168 -19.54 12.65 -7.33
N LYS A 169 -18.75 13.73 -7.37
CA LYS A 169 -19.16 15.04 -7.88
C LYS A 169 -18.86 15.21 -9.37
N LEU A 170 -17.99 14.39 -9.95
CA LEU A 170 -17.56 14.51 -11.34
C LEU A 170 -17.97 13.27 -12.14
N PRO A 171 -19.17 13.26 -12.75
CA PRO A 171 -19.68 12.14 -13.53
C PRO A 171 -18.90 11.86 -14.82
N TRP A 172 -17.90 12.67 -15.16
CA TRP A 172 -16.96 12.43 -16.27
C TRP A 172 -15.68 11.66 -15.84
N LEU A 173 -15.30 11.63 -14.57
CA LEU A 173 -14.11 10.90 -14.08
C LEU A 173 -14.28 9.37 -14.25
N GLY A 174 -13.75 8.80 -15.33
CA GLY A 174 -13.65 7.35 -15.52
C GLY A 174 -12.41 6.77 -14.85
N ARG A 175 -12.40 5.45 -14.60
CA ARG A 175 -11.24 4.75 -14.01
C ARG A 175 -9.98 4.91 -14.86
N ARG A 176 -10.13 4.73 -16.17
CA ARG A 176 -9.07 4.92 -17.16
C ARG A 176 -8.57 6.36 -17.18
N PHE A 177 -9.48 7.32 -17.14
CA PHE A 177 -9.14 8.75 -17.10
C PHE A 177 -8.36 9.14 -15.83
N LEU A 178 -8.77 8.63 -14.67
CA LEU A 178 -8.06 8.84 -13.39
C LEU A 178 -6.64 8.28 -13.42
N PHE A 179 -6.47 7.07 -13.95
CA PHE A 179 -5.15 6.48 -14.09
C PHE A 179 -4.27 7.32 -15.02
N ILE A 180 -4.76 7.63 -16.22
CA ILE A 180 -4.02 8.39 -17.24
C ILE A 180 -3.66 9.79 -16.72
N SER A 181 -4.60 10.51 -16.11
CA SER A 181 -4.36 11.85 -15.58
C SER A 181 -3.33 11.84 -14.45
N SER A 182 -3.42 10.90 -13.50
CA SER A 182 -2.42 10.75 -12.44
C SER A 182 -1.02 10.45 -13.00
N GLN A 183 -0.94 9.58 -14.01
CA GLN A 183 0.33 9.19 -14.61
C GLN A 183 0.98 10.34 -15.40
N ILE A 184 0.18 11.16 -16.10
CA ILE A 184 0.65 12.37 -16.80
C ILE A 184 1.16 13.41 -15.79
N ILE A 185 0.42 13.65 -14.71
CA ILE A 185 0.83 14.59 -13.65
C ILE A 185 2.15 14.14 -13.01
N ALA A 186 2.30 12.84 -12.75
CA ALA A 186 3.55 12.29 -12.21
C ALA A 186 4.73 12.51 -13.17
N ILE A 187 4.56 12.26 -14.48
CA ILE A 187 5.62 12.48 -15.49
C ILE A 187 6.03 13.94 -15.53
N ILE A 188 5.07 14.87 -15.59
CA ILE A 188 5.35 16.32 -15.60
C ILE A 188 6.09 16.74 -14.32
N ALA A 189 5.67 16.22 -13.16
CA ALA A 189 6.30 16.52 -11.89
C ALA A 189 7.75 15.99 -11.83
N TYR A 190 8.01 14.76 -12.28
CA TYR A 190 9.37 14.22 -12.36
C TYR A 190 10.27 14.97 -13.35
N LEU A 191 9.72 15.43 -14.48
CA LEU A 191 10.44 16.30 -15.41
C LEU A 191 10.77 17.66 -14.75
N GLY A 192 9.84 18.23 -13.99
CA GLY A 192 10.09 19.45 -13.21
C GLY A 192 11.23 19.28 -12.19
N ILE A 193 11.28 18.13 -11.51
CA ILE A 193 12.39 17.77 -10.61
C ILE A 193 13.72 17.71 -11.38
N LEU A 194 13.74 17.05 -12.54
CA LEU A 194 14.95 16.95 -13.37
C LEU A 194 15.44 18.33 -13.84
N VAL A 195 14.53 19.20 -14.28
CA VAL A 195 14.85 20.58 -14.66
C VAL A 195 15.45 21.34 -13.47
N SER A 196 14.83 21.23 -12.29
CA SER A 196 15.30 21.91 -11.08
C SER A 196 16.70 21.44 -10.66
N LEU A 197 16.98 20.13 -10.78
CA LEU A 197 18.29 19.54 -10.52
C LEU A 197 19.34 20.02 -11.51
N TRP A 198 18.97 20.22 -12.79
CA TRP A 198 19.88 20.72 -13.82
C TRP A 198 20.26 22.20 -13.58
N THR A 199 19.30 23.03 -13.16
CA THR A 199 19.56 24.41 -12.71
C THR A 199 20.27 24.52 -11.35
N LYS A 200 20.61 23.39 -10.70
CA LYS A 200 21.26 23.33 -9.37
C LYS A 200 20.48 24.04 -8.24
N ASN A 201 19.18 24.32 -8.44
CA ASN A 201 18.33 25.02 -7.49
C ASN A 201 17.60 24.02 -6.58
N LYS A 202 18.34 23.29 -5.72
CA LYS A 202 17.79 22.24 -4.85
C LYS A 202 16.90 22.76 -3.72
N GLU A 203 17.16 23.98 -3.25
CA GLU A 203 16.47 24.58 -2.11
C GLU A 203 15.23 25.40 -2.53
N SER A 204 14.94 25.45 -3.83
CA SER A 204 13.80 26.19 -4.34
C SER A 204 12.48 25.55 -3.95
N TRP A 205 11.47 26.38 -3.64
CA TRP A 205 10.10 25.93 -3.37
C TRP A 205 9.50 25.16 -4.57
N TRP A 206 9.94 25.43 -5.80
CA TRP A 206 9.48 24.67 -6.97
C TRP A 206 9.94 23.21 -6.97
N TYR A 207 11.12 22.91 -6.41
CA TYR A 207 11.59 21.54 -6.25
C TYR A 207 10.73 20.78 -5.24
N THR A 208 10.41 21.39 -4.10
CA THR A 208 9.59 20.73 -3.08
C THR A 208 8.15 20.54 -3.54
N ILE A 209 7.56 21.51 -4.24
CA ILE A 209 6.22 21.41 -4.81
C ILE A 209 6.16 20.27 -5.85
N SER A 210 7.07 20.25 -6.82
CA SER A 210 7.11 19.18 -7.83
C SER A 210 7.30 17.80 -7.21
N TYR A 211 8.12 17.70 -6.16
CA TYR A 211 8.28 16.47 -5.39
C TYR A 211 6.96 16.02 -4.74
N ILE A 212 6.25 16.90 -4.04
CA ILE A 212 4.97 16.58 -3.39
C ILE A 212 3.93 16.12 -4.43
N PHE A 213 3.82 16.81 -5.56
CA PHE A 213 2.90 16.43 -6.64
C PHE A 213 3.25 15.07 -7.26
N ALA A 214 4.52 14.76 -7.46
CA ALA A 214 4.95 13.45 -7.97
C ALA A 214 4.52 12.31 -7.02
N TYR A 215 4.75 12.47 -5.71
CA TYR A 215 4.34 11.48 -4.71
C TYR A 215 2.82 11.33 -4.60
N ALA A 216 2.09 12.45 -4.59
CA ALA A 216 0.62 12.43 -4.52
C ALA A 216 0.02 11.74 -5.74
N ALA A 217 0.51 12.06 -6.95
CA ALA A 217 0.07 11.44 -8.19
C ALA A 217 0.38 9.93 -8.23
N GLN A 218 1.57 9.52 -7.77
CA GLN A 218 1.92 8.10 -7.69
C GLN A 218 1.06 7.33 -6.70
N SER A 219 0.72 7.95 -5.56
CA SER A 219 -0.19 7.33 -4.58
C SER A 219 -1.60 7.17 -5.13
N LEU A 220 -2.09 8.14 -5.91
CA LEU A 220 -3.40 8.05 -6.57
C LEU A 220 -3.41 6.92 -7.62
N CYS A 221 -2.35 6.83 -8.43
CA CYS A 221 -2.18 5.76 -9.42
C CYS A 221 -2.30 4.37 -8.76
N LEU A 222 -1.62 4.15 -7.63
CA LEU A 222 -1.69 2.89 -6.90
C LEU A 222 -3.14 2.54 -6.48
N GLU A 223 -3.87 3.49 -5.91
CA GLU A 223 -5.25 3.25 -5.47
C GLU A 223 -6.18 2.92 -6.62
N THR A 224 -6.01 3.61 -7.76
CA THR A 224 -6.79 3.34 -8.96
C THR A 224 -6.53 1.94 -9.52
N CYS A 225 -5.30 1.43 -9.50
CA CYS A 225 -4.98 0.05 -9.90
C CYS A 225 -5.73 -1.00 -9.07
N TYR A 226 -5.67 -0.87 -7.75
CA TYR A 226 -6.37 -1.81 -6.86
C TYR A 226 -7.87 -1.74 -7.02
N LEU A 227 -8.41 -0.57 -7.38
CA LEU A 227 -9.83 -0.41 -7.60
C LEU A 227 -10.28 -0.99 -8.93
N SER A 228 -9.53 -0.76 -10.01
CA SER A 228 -9.76 -1.43 -11.29
C SER A 228 -9.70 -2.94 -11.12
N LEU A 229 -8.79 -3.46 -10.30
CA LEU A 229 -8.75 -4.88 -9.99
C LEU A 229 -10.04 -5.37 -9.31
N ALA A 230 -10.58 -4.59 -8.37
CA ALA A 230 -11.79 -4.96 -7.64
C ALA A 230 -13.07 -4.86 -8.49
N GLU A 231 -13.08 -4.00 -9.50
CA GLU A 231 -14.24 -3.76 -10.39
C GLU A 231 -14.22 -4.64 -11.64
N LEU A 232 -13.05 -4.86 -12.27
CA LEU A 232 -12.95 -5.64 -13.51
C LEU A 232 -12.86 -7.15 -13.29
N MET A 233 -12.28 -7.60 -12.16
CA MET A 233 -12.06 -9.03 -11.95
C MET A 233 -13.28 -9.70 -11.29
N PRO A 234 -13.70 -10.90 -11.76
CA PRO A 234 -14.71 -11.70 -11.07
C PRO A 234 -14.22 -12.12 -9.69
N THR A 235 -15.15 -12.41 -8.77
CA THR A 235 -14.89 -12.67 -7.34
C THR A 235 -13.86 -13.78 -7.10
N ASP A 236 -13.87 -14.78 -7.97
CA ASP A 236 -13.16 -16.05 -7.76
C ASP A 236 -11.67 -15.93 -8.07
N VAL A 237 -11.30 -15.00 -8.96
CA VAL A 237 -9.90 -14.75 -9.36
C VAL A 237 -9.35 -13.44 -8.81
N ARG A 238 -10.20 -12.61 -8.19
CA ARG A 238 -9.84 -11.27 -7.70
C ARG A 238 -8.73 -11.31 -6.63
N SER A 239 -8.80 -12.26 -5.71
CA SER A 239 -7.79 -12.46 -4.66
C SER A 239 -6.44 -12.89 -5.24
N ILE A 240 -6.43 -13.86 -6.16
CA ILE A 240 -5.22 -14.35 -6.84
C ILE A 240 -4.56 -13.22 -7.63
N ALA A 241 -5.34 -12.47 -8.41
CA ALA A 241 -4.85 -11.34 -9.18
C ALA A 241 -4.32 -10.20 -8.27
N GLY A 242 -4.98 -9.96 -7.13
CA GLY A 242 -4.50 -9.02 -6.11
C GLY A 242 -3.22 -9.46 -5.42
N ALA A 243 -3.07 -10.75 -5.15
CA ALA A 243 -1.83 -11.32 -4.60
C ALA A 243 -0.68 -11.17 -5.60
N LEU A 244 -0.90 -11.50 -6.88
CA LEU A 244 0.10 -11.33 -7.93
C LEU A 244 0.56 -9.87 -8.08
N MET A 245 -0.38 -8.93 -8.10
CA MET A 245 -0.07 -7.50 -8.16
C MET A 245 0.75 -7.05 -6.94
N ASN A 246 0.40 -7.52 -5.74
CA ASN A 246 1.16 -7.23 -4.53
C ASN A 246 2.58 -7.80 -4.58
N ILE A 247 2.76 -9.02 -5.09
CA ILE A 247 4.09 -9.63 -5.26
C ILE A 247 4.95 -8.78 -6.20
N LEU A 248 4.41 -8.39 -7.36
CA LEU A 248 5.10 -7.51 -8.31
C LEU A 248 5.45 -6.16 -7.68
N MET A 249 4.52 -5.55 -6.93
CA MET A 249 4.78 -4.32 -6.19
C MET A 249 5.91 -4.50 -5.16
N LYS A 250 5.94 -5.62 -4.42
CA LYS A 250 6.99 -5.87 -3.42
C LYS A 250 8.35 -6.09 -4.06
N ILE A 251 8.42 -6.79 -5.19
CA ILE A 251 9.66 -6.90 -5.98
C ILE A 251 10.14 -5.50 -6.40
N GLY A 252 9.23 -4.63 -6.88
CA GLY A 252 9.53 -3.23 -7.18
C GLY A 252 10.09 -2.45 -5.99
N THR A 253 9.50 -2.61 -4.79
CA THR A 253 10.01 -1.94 -3.58
C THR A 253 11.38 -2.45 -3.13
N ILE A 254 11.68 -3.74 -3.33
CA ILE A 254 12.99 -4.31 -3.03
C ILE A 254 14.04 -3.73 -3.97
N LEU A 255 13.75 -3.67 -5.28
CA LEU A 255 14.61 -3.04 -6.28
C LEU A 255 14.81 -1.54 -5.99
N ALA A 256 13.76 -0.82 -5.61
CA ALA A 256 13.88 0.59 -5.24
C ALA A 256 14.81 0.78 -4.02
N SER A 257 14.74 -0.12 -3.03
CA SER A 257 15.61 -0.07 -1.84
C SER A 257 17.10 -0.28 -2.17
N THR A 258 17.42 -1.10 -3.18
CA THR A 258 18.81 -1.29 -3.63
C THR A 258 19.33 -0.13 -4.47
N THR A 259 18.48 0.83 -4.83
CA THR A 259 18.84 1.99 -5.67
C THR A 259 19.47 3.15 -4.87
N LYS A 260 19.52 3.06 -3.53
CA LYS A 260 20.20 4.04 -2.65
C LYS A 260 21.64 4.43 -3.05
N PRO A 261 22.56 3.50 -3.38
CA PRO A 261 23.92 3.84 -3.83
C PRO A 261 23.96 4.70 -5.10
N ILE A 262 22.97 4.57 -6.00
CA ILE A 262 22.91 5.32 -7.25
C ILE A 262 22.77 6.83 -7.00
N LYS A 263 22.09 7.21 -5.90
CA LYS A 263 21.97 8.63 -5.50
C LYS A 263 23.33 9.30 -5.30
N PHE A 264 24.32 8.58 -4.76
CA PHE A 264 25.63 9.15 -4.45
C PHE A 264 26.52 9.30 -5.69
N TRP A 265 26.27 8.50 -6.74
CA TRP A 265 26.99 8.61 -8.02
C TRP A 265 26.39 9.67 -8.93
N TYR A 266 25.06 9.62 -9.12
CA TYR A 266 24.35 10.56 -9.99
C TYR A 266 22.91 10.76 -9.50
N GLU A 267 22.68 11.85 -8.78
CA GLU A 267 21.37 12.15 -8.16
C GLU A 267 20.19 12.17 -9.17
N PRO A 268 20.31 12.74 -10.39
CA PRO A 268 19.19 12.78 -11.34
C PRO A 268 18.77 11.42 -11.88
N MET A 269 19.62 10.38 -11.79
CA MET A 269 19.36 9.06 -12.36
C MET A 269 18.06 8.44 -11.83
N LEU A 270 17.80 8.62 -10.54
CA LEU A 270 16.62 8.08 -9.86
C LEU A 270 15.32 8.59 -10.48
N PHE A 271 15.28 9.88 -10.80
CA PHE A 271 14.09 10.50 -11.37
C PHE A 271 13.92 10.14 -12.84
N MET A 272 15.02 9.99 -13.59
CA MET A 272 14.98 9.50 -14.97
C MET A 272 14.40 8.08 -15.06
N ILE A 273 14.81 7.18 -14.16
CA ILE A 273 14.27 5.81 -14.10
C ILE A 273 12.75 5.85 -13.85
N ASN A 274 12.29 6.69 -12.91
CA ASN A 274 10.87 6.84 -12.64
C ASN A 274 10.09 7.38 -13.84
N VAL A 275 10.62 8.37 -14.57
CA VAL A 275 9.99 8.87 -15.82
C VAL A 275 9.86 7.75 -16.86
N ILE A 276 10.89 6.93 -17.05
CA ILE A 276 10.85 5.81 -18.02
C ILE A 276 9.79 4.77 -17.62
N ILE A 277 9.75 4.39 -16.34
CA ILE A 277 8.75 3.41 -15.86
C ILE A 277 7.33 3.99 -15.97
N CYS A 278 7.15 5.26 -15.60
CA CYS A 278 5.87 5.96 -15.66
C CYS A 278 5.33 6.11 -17.09
N THR A 279 6.21 6.45 -18.03
CA THR A 279 5.85 6.57 -19.46
C THR A 279 5.53 5.21 -20.09
N GLY A 280 6.28 4.17 -19.74
CA GLY A 280 5.96 2.79 -20.14
C GLY A 280 4.59 2.33 -19.60
N GLY A 281 4.33 2.58 -18.31
CA GLY A 281 3.05 2.28 -17.67
C GLY A 281 1.87 3.02 -18.30
N LEU A 282 2.06 4.30 -18.65
CA LEU A 282 1.07 5.09 -19.39
C LEU A 282 0.74 4.45 -20.75
N GLY A 283 1.75 4.02 -21.50
CA GLY A 283 1.56 3.38 -22.81
C GLY A 283 0.81 2.05 -22.72
N VAL A 284 1.12 1.24 -21.72
CA VAL A 284 0.43 -0.04 -21.47
C VAL A 284 -1.04 0.21 -21.12
N VAL A 285 -1.33 1.10 -20.16
CA VAL A 285 -2.72 1.37 -19.75
C VAL A 285 -3.51 2.05 -20.87
N TRP A 286 -2.89 2.94 -21.63
CA TRP A 286 -3.55 3.57 -22.76
C TRP A 286 -3.99 2.54 -23.81
N LYS A 287 -3.19 1.49 -24.06
CA LYS A 287 -3.50 0.45 -25.05
C LYS A 287 -4.43 -0.65 -24.53
N TYR A 288 -4.23 -1.09 -23.29
CA TYR A 288 -4.82 -2.36 -22.80
C TYR A 288 -5.96 -2.18 -21.79
N LEU A 289 -6.17 -0.99 -21.21
CA LEU A 289 -7.21 -0.83 -20.19
C LEU A 289 -8.54 -0.39 -20.82
N PRO A 290 -9.56 -1.28 -20.88
CA PRO A 290 -10.91 -0.90 -21.30
C PRO A 290 -11.56 0.00 -20.24
N GLU A 291 -12.47 0.86 -20.68
CA GLU A 291 -13.16 1.80 -19.79
C GLU A 291 -14.31 1.10 -19.06
N SER A 292 -14.20 0.94 -17.73
CA SER A 292 -15.18 0.21 -16.92
C SER A 292 -16.46 0.98 -16.61
N LYS A 293 -16.61 2.22 -17.09
CA LYS A 293 -17.57 3.18 -16.52
C LYS A 293 -19.05 2.86 -16.75
N ASN A 294 -19.40 1.92 -17.63
CA ASN A 294 -20.81 1.59 -17.94
C ASN A 294 -21.10 0.08 -18.00
N MET A 295 -20.21 -0.78 -17.51
CA MET A 295 -20.47 -2.22 -17.47
C MET A 295 -21.32 -2.56 -16.25
N ASN A 296 -22.53 -3.08 -16.47
CA ASN A 296 -23.38 -3.60 -15.42
C ASN A 296 -22.67 -4.81 -14.77
N ILE A 297 -22.37 -4.68 -13.49
CA ILE A 297 -21.61 -5.66 -12.69
C ILE A 297 -22.35 -6.99 -12.52
N GLN A 298 -23.63 -7.05 -12.91
CA GLN A 298 -24.45 -8.27 -12.89
C GLN A 298 -24.19 -9.16 -14.11
N LEU A 299 -23.69 -8.64 -15.23
CA LEU A 299 -23.46 -9.42 -16.46
C LEU A 299 -22.06 -10.04 -16.56
N VAL A 300 -21.13 -9.68 -15.67
CA VAL A 300 -19.77 -10.23 -15.69
C VAL A 300 -19.79 -11.66 -15.15
N GLY A 301 -19.96 -12.63 -16.06
CA GLY A 301 -20.00 -14.06 -15.77
C GLY A 301 -21.37 -14.74 -15.99
N GLN A 302 -22.36 -14.04 -16.55
CA GLN A 302 -23.70 -14.60 -16.82
C GLN A 302 -23.99 -14.85 -18.31
N ASP A 303 -23.08 -14.44 -19.20
CA ASP A 303 -23.26 -14.57 -20.66
C ASP A 303 -23.22 -16.04 -21.13
N GLU A 304 -22.73 -17.00 -20.33
CA GLU A 304 -22.69 -18.42 -20.74
C GLU A 304 -23.98 -19.20 -20.43
N ILE A 305 -24.91 -18.68 -19.61
CA ILE A 305 -26.12 -19.45 -19.22
C ILE A 305 -27.35 -19.05 -20.04
N THR A 306 -27.34 -17.88 -20.68
CA THR A 306 -28.54 -17.40 -21.40
C THR A 306 -28.61 -17.88 -22.84
N GLU A 307 -27.46 -18.24 -23.45
CA GLU A 307 -27.42 -18.75 -24.83
C GLU A 307 -27.77 -20.24 -24.92
N GLU A 308 -27.52 -21.05 -23.87
CA GLU A 308 -27.88 -22.48 -23.89
C GLU A 308 -29.38 -22.74 -23.65
N GLU A 309 -30.08 -21.88 -22.89
CA GLU A 309 -31.53 -22.05 -22.65
C GLU A 309 -32.42 -21.54 -23.81
N GLU A 310 -31.93 -20.63 -24.67
CA GLU A 310 -32.71 -20.14 -25.82
C GLU A 310 -32.63 -21.05 -27.07
N GLU A 311 -31.64 -21.95 -27.17
CA GLU A 311 -31.51 -22.85 -28.34
C GLU A 311 -32.32 -24.17 -28.24
N GLU A 312 -32.79 -24.59 -27.05
CA GLU A 312 -33.51 -25.87 -26.90
C GLU A 312 -35.05 -25.81 -27.08
N GLU A 313 -35.70 -24.64 -27.08
CA GLU A 313 -37.16 -24.54 -27.23
C GLU A 313 -37.63 -23.97 -28.59
N THR A 314 -37.40 -24.68 -29.70
CA THR A 314 -38.36 -24.66 -30.83
C THR A 314 -38.40 -26.03 -31.53
N PRO A 315 -39.60 -26.63 -31.75
CA PRO A 315 -40.28 -26.36 -33.03
C PRO A 315 -41.83 -26.39 -33.03
N SER A 316 -42.37 -25.54 -33.91
CA SER A 316 -43.63 -25.68 -34.68
C SER A 316 -44.99 -25.48 -33.98
N THR A 317 -45.73 -24.46 -34.42
CA THR A 317 -46.90 -24.59 -35.33
C THR A 317 -47.79 -23.34 -35.23
N LYS A 318 -47.96 -22.62 -36.35
CA LYS A 318 -49.01 -21.60 -36.56
C LYS A 318 -50.38 -22.28 -36.63
N THR A 319 -51.45 -21.65 -36.12
CA THR A 319 -52.78 -21.49 -36.78
C THR A 319 -53.87 -20.92 -35.84
N THR A 320 -54.37 -19.73 -36.21
CA THR A 320 -55.74 -19.13 -36.11
C THR A 320 -56.54 -18.95 -34.80
N VAL A 321 -56.91 -17.68 -34.56
CA VAL A 321 -58.28 -17.10 -34.34
C VAL A 321 -59.29 -17.87 -33.47
N PHE A 322 -59.68 -17.31 -32.32
CA PHE A 322 -61.09 -17.02 -31.97
C PHE A 322 -61.21 -16.09 -30.73
N SER A 323 -62.32 -15.35 -30.69
CA SER A 323 -62.72 -14.32 -29.73
C SER A 323 -63.35 -14.87 -28.43
N ASP A 324 -63.52 -13.96 -27.47
CA ASP A 324 -64.63 -13.80 -26.50
C ASP A 324 -64.34 -13.91 -24.99
N ASP A 325 -65.02 -12.96 -24.32
CA ASP A 325 -65.04 -12.54 -22.93
C ASP A 325 -65.31 -13.62 -21.87
N SER A 326 -64.77 -13.44 -20.66
CA SER A 326 -65.60 -13.25 -19.44
C SER A 326 -64.76 -13.03 -18.17
N GLN A 327 -65.28 -12.12 -17.35
CA GLN A 327 -64.86 -11.69 -16.01
C GLN A 327 -64.69 -12.85 -15.01
N ILE A 328 -63.88 -12.64 -13.96
CA ILE A 328 -64.28 -12.84 -12.54
C ILE A 328 -63.19 -12.35 -11.55
N THR A 329 -63.64 -11.45 -10.66
CA THR A 329 -63.16 -11.07 -9.30
C THR A 329 -61.78 -10.45 -9.04
N SER A 330 -61.78 -9.12 -8.91
CA SER A 330 -61.67 -8.32 -7.67
C SER A 330 -60.84 -8.80 -6.46
N SER A 331 -60.22 -7.80 -5.82
CA SER A 331 -59.50 -7.71 -4.52
C SER A 331 -58.03 -8.15 -4.60
N SER A 332 -57.03 -7.31 -4.33
CA SER A 332 -56.96 -6.30 -3.25
C SER A 332 -55.80 -5.31 -3.51
N ILE A 333 -56.14 -4.04 -3.66
CA ILE A 333 -55.28 -2.88 -3.37
C ILE A 333 -56.17 -1.93 -2.57
N GLN A 334 -55.89 -1.80 -1.27
CA GLN A 334 -56.21 -0.69 -0.34
C GLN A 334 -56.55 -1.22 1.06
N GLU A 335 -55.55 -1.20 1.95
CA GLU A 335 -55.66 -0.93 3.39
C GLU A 335 -54.24 -0.55 3.83
N GLU A 336 -53.97 0.75 3.94
CA GLU A 336 -53.84 1.48 5.22
C GLU A 336 -52.50 1.16 5.91
N SER A 337 -51.47 2.01 5.85
CA SER A 337 -51.38 3.34 6.48
C SER A 337 -51.84 3.39 7.94
N GLU A 338 -51.33 2.50 8.80
CA GLU A 338 -51.38 2.72 10.26
C GLU A 338 -50.29 1.92 11.00
N MET A 339 -49.02 2.35 10.91
CA MET A 339 -47.99 1.95 11.90
C MET A 339 -46.83 2.94 11.97
N THR A 340 -47.14 4.23 12.12
CA THR A 340 -46.18 5.27 12.52
C THR A 340 -46.85 6.18 13.55
N SER A 341 -47.08 5.65 14.75
CA SER A 341 -47.41 6.42 15.95
C SER A 341 -47.50 5.49 17.17
N GLU A 342 -46.38 4.90 17.61
CA GLU A 342 -46.18 4.49 19.01
C GLU A 342 -44.74 3.97 19.23
N LYS A 343 -43.83 4.89 19.58
CA LYS A 343 -42.67 4.69 20.49
C LYS A 343 -41.67 5.84 20.38
N SER A 344 -41.93 6.93 21.09
CA SER A 344 -40.93 7.69 21.85
C SER A 344 -41.63 8.86 22.54
N GLU A 345 -41.61 8.87 23.87
CA GLU A 345 -41.48 10.13 24.63
C GLU A 345 -40.34 11.00 24.08
#